data_AF-A0A3E0VP90-F1
#
_entry.id   AF-A0A3E0VP90-F1
#
_cell.length_a   1.000
_cell.length_b   1.000
_cell.length_c   1.000
_cell.angle_alpha   90.00
_cell.angle_beta   90.00
_cell.angle_gamma   90.00
#
_symmetry.space_group_name_H-M   'P 1'
#
loop_
_entity.id
_entity.type
_entity.pdbx_description
1 polymer ?
#
loop_
_entity_poly.entity_id
_entity_poly.type
_entity_poly.pdbx_seq_one_letter_code
_entity_poly.pdbx_strand_id
1 'polypeptide(L)'
;MKKPARSNSDPQLSEGAASARSKDSKQPAGPLYMRLERKETRLRSDQYARLTEYSRALSRAKNEGGERITENTLIRVAIDLLLERADKLQGSNEAELRKSVS
;
A
#
# COMPACT_ATOMS: atom_id res chain seq x y z
N MET A 1 63.25 15.54 -32.63
CA MET A 1 63.60 14.87 -31.35
C MET A 1 62.93 15.65 -30.22
N LYS A 2 62.34 15.12 -29.15
CA LYS A 2 62.26 13.79 -28.52
C LYS A 2 61.01 13.87 -27.59
N LYS A 3 60.07 12.92 -27.67
CA LYS A 3 59.06 12.71 -26.60
C LYS A 3 59.72 12.04 -25.39
N PRO A 4 59.18 12.25 -24.17
CA PRO A 4 58.68 11.11 -23.39
C PRO A 4 57.33 11.44 -22.72
N ALA A 5 56.26 10.66 -22.89
CA ALA A 5 55.94 9.38 -22.24
C ALA A 5 55.65 9.51 -20.72
N ARG A 6 54.38 9.67 -20.36
CA ARG A 6 53.72 9.22 -19.10
C ARG A 6 52.25 8.94 -19.45
N SER A 7 51.91 7.71 -19.80
CA SER A 7 51.52 6.58 -18.93
C SER A 7 50.04 6.62 -18.59
N ASN A 8 49.31 5.73 -19.27
CA ASN A 8 47.95 5.29 -18.99
C ASN A 8 47.73 4.99 -17.51
N SER A 9 46.59 5.43 -16.99
CA SER A 9 45.78 4.66 -16.05
C SER A 9 44.40 5.31 -15.89
N ASP A 10 43.50 5.04 -16.83
CA ASP A 10 42.07 5.01 -16.51
C ASP A 10 41.79 3.65 -15.87
N PRO A 11 41.35 3.57 -14.61
CA PRO A 11 40.74 2.36 -14.11
C PRO A 11 39.25 2.42 -14.42
N GLN A 12 38.88 1.68 -15.46
CA GLN A 12 37.52 1.25 -15.74
C GLN A 12 37.08 0.23 -14.68
N LEU A 13 35.79 0.29 -14.33
CA LEU A 13 34.96 -0.76 -13.72
C LEU A 13 35.10 -1.05 -12.21
N SER A 14 34.04 -0.73 -11.47
CA SER A 14 33.50 -1.62 -10.44
C SER A 14 31.96 -1.71 -10.55
N GLU A 15 31.50 -2.32 -11.64
CA GLU A 15 30.25 -3.09 -11.60
C GLU A 15 30.44 -4.23 -10.60
N GLY A 16 29.75 -4.20 -9.46
CA GLY A 16 29.95 -5.26 -8.47
C GLY A 16 29.33 -5.06 -7.10
N ALA A 17 28.05 -4.70 -7.01
CA ALA A 17 27.25 -4.98 -5.81
C ALA A 17 25.76 -5.15 -6.14
N ALA A 18 25.47 -5.81 -7.27
CA ALA A 18 24.14 -6.33 -7.57
C ALA A 18 24.22 -7.86 -7.56
N SER A 19 24.21 -8.49 -6.38
CA SER A 19 23.63 -9.84 -6.24
C SER A 19 23.57 -10.29 -4.77
N ALA A 20 22.37 -10.32 -4.21
CA ALA A 20 21.88 -11.48 -3.46
C ALA A 20 20.35 -11.38 -3.32
N ARG A 21 19.65 -11.95 -4.30
CA ARG A 21 18.19 -12.15 -4.34
C ARG A 21 17.73 -13.10 -3.23
N SER A 22 16.58 -12.82 -2.63
CA SER A 22 15.43 -13.75 -2.47
C SER A 22 14.38 -13.08 -1.57
N LYS A 23 13.10 -12.99 -1.92
CA LYS A 23 12.24 -14.05 -2.46
C LYS A 23 11.31 -13.53 -3.56
N ASP A 24 11.12 -14.41 -4.52
CA ASP A 24 10.09 -14.39 -5.54
C ASP A 24 8.71 -14.17 -4.89
N SER A 25 8.18 -12.97 -5.02
CA SER A 25 6.75 -12.75 -4.99
C SER A 25 6.46 -11.99 -6.27
N LYS A 26 5.63 -12.56 -7.14
CA LYS A 26 5.04 -11.86 -8.28
C LYS A 26 4.30 -10.64 -7.73
N GLN A 27 5.02 -9.54 -7.49
CA GLN A 27 4.37 -8.30 -7.15
C GLN A 27 3.57 -7.89 -8.38
N PRO A 28 2.25 -7.74 -8.24
CA PRO A 28 1.39 -7.41 -9.37
C PRO A 28 1.86 -6.12 -10.04
N ALA A 29 1.86 -6.11 -11.37
CA ALA A 29 2.48 -5.05 -12.16
C ALA A 29 1.84 -3.68 -11.88
N GLY A 30 2.69 -2.70 -11.56
CA GLY A 30 2.32 -1.29 -11.41
C GLY A 30 1.87 -0.86 -10.00
N PRO A 31 1.76 0.46 -9.75
CA PRO A 31 1.30 1.01 -8.48
C PRO A 31 -0.08 0.48 -8.08
N LEU A 32 -0.35 0.34 -6.78
CA LEU A 32 -1.60 -0.22 -6.28
C LEU A 32 -2.84 0.51 -6.84
N TYR A 33 -2.81 1.83 -6.98
CA TYR A 33 -3.96 2.59 -7.48
C TYR A 33 -4.33 2.27 -8.93
N MET A 34 -3.39 1.78 -9.76
CA MET A 34 -3.67 1.35 -11.14
C MET A 34 -4.35 -0.03 -11.19
N ARG A 35 -4.28 -0.78 -10.09
CA ARG A 35 -4.87 -2.12 -9.95
C ARG A 35 -6.24 -2.10 -9.26
N LEU A 36 -6.71 -0.91 -8.85
CA LEU A 36 -7.97 -0.72 -8.15
C LEU A 36 -8.91 0.13 -9.01
N GLU A 37 -10.20 -0.18 -8.96
CA GLU A 37 -11.22 0.64 -9.60
C GLU A 37 -11.54 1.88 -8.76
N ARG A 38 -11.73 3.03 -9.42
CA ARG A 38 -12.10 4.27 -8.75
C ARG A 38 -13.61 4.27 -8.47
N LYS A 39 -13.97 4.44 -7.20
CA LYS A 39 -15.35 4.64 -6.76
C LYS A 39 -15.44 5.86 -5.84
N GLU A 40 -16.43 6.70 -6.08
CA GLU A 40 -16.78 7.78 -5.16
C GLU A 40 -17.80 7.31 -4.12
N THR A 41 -17.51 7.61 -2.85
CA THR A 41 -18.34 7.24 -1.70
C THR A 41 -18.49 8.45 -0.78
N ARG A 42 -19.73 8.73 -0.34
CA ARG A 42 -19.99 9.75 0.69
C ARG A 42 -19.90 9.08 2.06
N LEU A 43 -19.07 9.65 2.93
CA LEU A 43 -18.92 9.22 4.33
C LEU A 43 -19.45 10.31 5.25
N ARG A 44 -19.92 9.90 6.43
CA ARG A 44 -20.21 10.87 7.48
C ARG A 44 -18.91 11.49 7.99
N SER A 45 -19.00 12.73 8.50
CA SER A 45 -17.83 13.47 9.01
C SER A 45 -17.11 12.73 10.13
N ASP A 46 -17.85 12.06 11.02
CA ASP A 46 -17.29 11.26 12.12
C ASP A 46 -16.53 10.03 11.61
N GLN A 47 -17.04 9.36 10.58
CA GLN A 47 -16.35 8.24 9.95
C GLN A 47 -15.03 8.69 9.32
N TYR A 48 -15.05 9.78 8.56
CA TYR A 48 -13.85 10.31 7.90
C TYR A 48 -12.77 10.72 8.92
N ALA A 49 -13.15 11.43 9.99
CA ALA A 49 -12.24 11.83 11.05
C ALA A 49 -11.59 10.61 11.73
N ARG A 50 -12.40 9.61 12.11
CA ARG A 50 -11.90 8.38 12.76
C ARG A 50 -11.00 7.56 11.83
N LEU A 51 -11.35 7.42 10.55
CA LEU A 51 -10.48 6.74 9.57
C LEU A 51 -9.12 7.44 9.43
N THR A 52 -9.10 8.78 9.44
CA THR A 52 -7.87 9.57 9.41
C THR A 52 -7.02 9.37 10.68
N GLU A 53 -7.66 9.33 11.84
CA GLU A 53 -6.96 9.07 13.11
C GLU A 53 -6.35 7.66 13.13
N TYR A 54 -7.11 6.65 12.73
CA TYR A 54 -6.64 5.27 12.68
C TYR A 54 -5.55 5.06 11.62
N SER A 55 -5.68 5.65 10.42
CA SER A 55 -4.67 5.53 9.37
C SER A 55 -3.32 6.07 9.84
N ARG A 56 -3.31 7.21 10.54
CA ARG A 56 -2.11 7.82 11.14
C ARG A 56 -1.56 7.01 12.31
N ALA A 57 -2.41 6.52 13.21
CA ALA A 57 -1.99 5.70 14.34
C ALA A 57 -1.32 4.41 13.88
N LEU A 58 -1.94 3.70 12.93
CA LEU A 58 -1.39 2.48 12.34
C LEU A 58 -0.10 2.74 11.56
N SER A 59 -0.03 3.86 10.84
CA SER A 59 1.20 4.24 10.13
C SER A 59 2.37 4.50 11.07
N ARG A 60 2.12 5.05 12.27
CA ARG A 60 3.16 5.24 13.30
C ARG A 60 3.53 3.95 14.03
N ALA A 61 2.56 3.07 14.25
CA ALA A 61 2.76 1.81 14.98
C ALA A 61 3.48 0.74 14.16
N LYS A 62 3.46 0.84 12.83
CA LYS A 62 4.09 -0.12 11.93
C LYS A 62 5.61 0.08 11.92
N ASN A 63 6.35 -1.03 11.98
CA ASN A 63 7.80 -1.06 11.78
C ASN A 63 8.20 -0.52 10.39
N GLU A 64 9.45 -0.08 10.26
CA GLU A 64 10.01 0.45 9.02
C GLU A 64 9.83 -0.54 7.84
N GLY A 65 9.50 -0.02 6.66
CA GLY A 65 9.50 -0.79 5.41
C GLY A 65 8.16 -1.39 4.92
N GLY A 66 7.01 -1.13 5.57
CA GLY A 66 5.71 -1.64 5.11
C GLY A 66 4.87 -0.67 4.25
N GLU A 67 3.80 -1.18 3.61
CA GLU A 67 2.88 -0.40 2.75
C GLU A 67 2.21 0.77 3.49
N ARG A 68 2.05 1.91 2.81
CA ARG A 68 1.32 3.06 3.37
C ARG A 68 -0.13 2.70 3.66
N ILE A 69 -0.57 2.91 4.91
CA ILE A 69 -1.95 2.71 5.33
C ILE A 69 -2.70 4.04 5.16
N THR A 70 -3.79 4.02 4.40
CA THR A 70 -4.65 5.20 4.13
C THR A 70 -6.09 4.89 4.51
N GLU A 71 -6.94 5.91 4.49
CA GLU A 71 -8.39 5.77 4.67
C GLU A 71 -8.97 4.76 3.67
N ASN A 72 -8.50 4.80 2.41
CA ASN A 72 -8.91 3.84 1.38
C ASN A 72 -8.47 2.40 1.69
N THR A 73 -7.36 2.20 2.40
CA THR A 73 -6.97 0.87 2.88
C THR A 73 -7.97 0.37 3.93
N LEU A 74 -8.34 1.22 4.89
CA LEU A 74 -9.30 0.86 5.93
C LEU A 74 -10.72 0.63 5.38
N ILE A 75 -11.14 1.41 4.38
CA ILE A 75 -12.43 1.24 3.71
C ILE A 75 -12.48 -0.11 2.98
N ARG A 76 -11.41 -0.50 2.27
CA ARG A 76 -11.34 -1.82 1.62
C ARG A 76 -11.45 -2.95 2.64
N VAL A 77 -10.71 -2.89 3.76
CA VAL A 77 -10.82 -3.87 4.85
C VAL A 77 -12.24 -3.93 5.42
N ALA A 78 -12.89 -2.77 5.63
CA ALA A 78 -14.27 -2.74 6.12
C ALA A 78 -15.27 -3.38 5.13
N ILE A 79 -15.03 -3.22 3.82
CA ILE A 79 -15.84 -3.87 2.78
C ILE A 79 -15.63 -5.38 2.81
N ASP A 80 -14.38 -5.86 2.91
CA ASP A 80 -14.10 -7.30 2.99
C ASP A 80 -14.82 -7.92 4.21
N LEU A 81 -14.72 -7.30 5.39
CA LEU A 81 -15.40 -7.75 6.61
C LEU A 81 -16.93 -7.73 6.49
N LEU A 82 -17.49 -6.79 5.72
CA LEU A 82 -18.93 -6.73 5.45
C LEU A 82 -19.34 -7.90 4.52
N LEU A 83 -18.57 -8.15 3.47
CA LEU A 83 -18.85 -9.20 2.48
C LEU A 83 -18.72 -10.61 3.08
N GLU A 84 -17.79 -10.81 4.03
CA GLU A 84 -17.69 -12.05 4.81
C GLU A 84 -18.96 -12.38 5.61
N ARG A 85 -19.82 -11.38 5.88
CA ARG A 85 -21.06 -11.51 6.67
C ARG A 85 -22.30 -11.20 5.84
N ALA A 86 -22.18 -11.20 4.51
CA ALA A 86 -23.25 -10.76 3.63
C ALA A 86 -24.51 -11.64 3.74
N ASP A 87 -24.35 -12.91 4.09
CA ASP A 87 -25.45 -13.85 4.37
C ASP A 87 -26.34 -13.41 5.55
N LYS A 88 -25.80 -12.58 6.45
CA LYS A 88 -26.51 -12.04 7.62
C LYS A 88 -27.14 -10.68 7.37
N LEU A 89 -26.86 -10.04 6.23
CA LEU A 89 -27.38 -8.71 5.93
C LEU A 89 -28.91 -8.72 5.82
N GLN A 90 -29.56 -8.02 6.74
CA GLN A 90 -31.01 -7.90 6.76
C GLN A 90 -31.42 -6.50 7.27
N GLY A 91 -32.44 -5.92 6.64
CA GLY A 91 -32.93 -4.58 6.99
C GLY A 91 -33.28 -3.74 5.78
N SER A 92 -33.92 -2.61 6.04
CA SER A 92 -34.42 -1.66 5.04
C SER A 92 -33.67 -0.31 5.04
N ASN A 93 -32.79 -0.10 6.02
CA ASN A 93 -32.03 1.13 6.20
C ASN A 93 -30.62 0.85 6.75
N GLU A 94 -29.73 1.85 6.72
CA GLU A 94 -28.33 1.72 7.14
C GLU A 94 -28.18 1.22 8.59
N ALA A 95 -29.05 1.68 9.51
CA ALA A 95 -28.96 1.30 10.92
C ALA A 95 -29.32 -0.18 11.13
N GLU A 96 -30.37 -0.66 10.47
CA GLU A 96 -30.76 -2.08 10.50
C GLU A 96 -29.69 -2.97 9.85
N LEU A 97 -29.20 -2.58 8.66
CA LEU A 97 -28.13 -3.32 7.97
C LEU A 97 -26.88 -3.42 8.85
N ARG A 98 -26.44 -2.30 9.45
CA ARG A 98 -25.31 -2.31 10.40
C ARG A 98 -25.56 -3.25 11.57
N LYS A 99 -26.75 -3.21 12.17
CA LYS A 99 -27.10 -4.07 13.31
C LYS A 99 -27.07 -5.55 12.96
N SER A 100 -27.42 -5.91 11.72
CA SER A 100 -27.45 -7.32 11.27
C SER A 100 -26.06 -7.98 11.15
N VAL A 101 -24.99 -7.19 11.01
CA VAL A 101 -23.60 -7.68 10.83
C VAL A 101 -22.63 -7.26 11.93
N SER A 102 -23.13 -6.56 12.95
CA SER A 102 -22.35 -6.16 14.15
C SER A 102 -22.37 -7.25 15.19
#